data_AF-A0A959QFC8-F1
#
_entry.id   AF-A0A959QFC8-F1
#
_cell.length_a   1.000
_cell.length_b   1.000
_cell.length_c   1.000
_cell.angle_alpha   90.00
_cell.angle_beta   90.00
_cell.angle_gamma   90.00
#
_symmetry.space_group_name_H-M   'P 1'
#
loop_
_entity.id
_entity.type
_entity.pdbx_description
1 polymer ?
#
loop_
_entity_poly.entity_id
_entity_poly.type
_entity_poly.pdbx_seq_one_letter_code
_entity_poly.pdbx_strand_id
1 'polypeptide(L)'
;YLPEYQDGKLWYGRVNMETGQRTSTVVTLYDAFFPAVLSISGYVEEAKELQHTWNWLWNKYDLEPTAYDYKKETPTYAVYDLNPEIMESAYY
;
A
#
# COMPACT_ATOMS: atom_id res chain seq x y z
N TYR A 1 -4.02 -11.33 -0.09
CA TYR A 1 -4.43 -9.92 0.08
C TYR A 1 -5.77 -9.71 -0.61
N LEU A 2 -6.60 -8.77 -0.15
CA LEU A 2 -7.82 -8.34 -0.86
C LEU A 2 -7.94 -6.82 -0.85
N PRO A 3 -8.43 -6.19 -1.94
CA PRO A 3 -8.60 -4.75 -2.01
C PRO A 3 -9.66 -4.27 -1.02
N GLU A 4 -9.51 -3.04 -0.55
CA GLU A 4 -10.48 -2.35 0.31
C GLU A 4 -10.30 -0.84 0.19
N TYR A 5 -11.43 -0.14 0.15
CA TYR A 5 -11.44 1.31 0.16
C TYR A 5 -11.61 1.84 1.57
N GLN A 6 -10.76 2.79 1.94
CA GLN A 6 -10.87 3.58 3.16
C GLN A 6 -10.74 5.05 2.79
N ASP A 7 -11.77 5.86 3.07
CA ASP A 7 -11.82 7.29 2.77
C ASP A 7 -11.37 7.62 1.33
N GLY A 8 -11.92 6.86 0.38
CA GLY A 8 -11.66 7.02 -1.06
C GLY A 8 -10.29 6.54 -1.54
N LYS A 9 -9.51 5.84 -0.70
CA LYS A 9 -8.17 5.32 -1.04
C LYS A 9 -8.17 3.81 -1.10
N LEU A 10 -7.54 3.25 -2.11
CA LEU A 10 -7.43 1.81 -2.33
C LEU A 10 -6.27 1.24 -1.52
N TRP A 11 -6.56 0.27 -0.67
CA TRP A 11 -5.57 -0.48 0.12
C TRP A 11 -5.71 -1.98 -0.13
N TYR A 12 -4.62 -2.72 0.05
CA TYR A 12 -4.63 -4.18 0.05
C TYR A 12 -4.38 -4.71 1.46
N GLY A 13 -5.44 -5.09 2.15
CA GLY A 13 -5.35 -5.70 3.48
C GLY A 13 -4.96 -7.18 3.42
N ARG A 14 -4.28 -7.67 4.46
CA ARG A 14 -4.00 -9.11 4.62
C ARG A 14 -5.27 -9.84 5.02
N VAL A 15 -5.45 -11.03 4.46
CA VAL A 15 -6.62 -11.88 4.71
C VAL A 15 -6.17 -13.31 4.97
N ASN A 16 -6.99 -14.07 5.67
CA ASN A 16 -6.87 -15.52 5.71
C ASN A 16 -7.07 -16.06 4.28
N MET A 17 -6.18 -16.97 3.85
CA MET A 17 -6.17 -17.48 2.46
C MET A 17 -7.33 -18.43 2.15
N GLU A 18 -7.87 -19.12 3.17
CA GLU A 18 -8.98 -20.07 3.02
C GLU A 18 -10.33 -19.37 3.10
N THR A 19 -10.49 -18.43 4.04
CA THR A 19 -11.79 -17.80 4.33
C THR A 19 -11.97 -16.43 3.69
N GLY A 20 -10.89 -15.79 3.25
CA GLY A 20 -10.90 -14.39 2.79
C GLY A 20 -11.14 -13.37 3.92
N GLN A 21 -11.27 -13.80 5.18
CA GLN A 21 -11.51 -12.92 6.32
C GLN A 21 -10.30 -11.99 6.53
N ARG A 22 -10.54 -10.69 6.71
CA ARG A 22 -9.50 -9.70 7.01
C ARG A 22 -8.79 -10.04 8.33
N THR A 23 -7.47 -10.14 8.27
CA THR A 23 -6.62 -10.44 9.43
C THR A 23 -5.74 -9.26 9.83
N SER A 24 -5.47 -8.33 8.91
CA SER A 24 -4.73 -7.11 9.23
C SER A 24 -5.04 -5.98 8.24
N THR A 25 -5.07 -4.76 8.79
CA THR A 25 -5.21 -3.48 8.09
C THR A 25 -3.89 -2.70 8.07
N VAL A 26 -2.79 -3.36 8.43
CA VAL A 26 -1.45 -2.78 8.39
C VAL A 26 -0.81 -3.11 7.05
N VAL A 27 -0.40 -2.07 6.32
CA VAL A 27 0.52 -2.17 5.18
C VAL A 27 1.93 -1.80 5.64
N THR A 28 2.94 -2.33 4.98
CA THR A 28 4.34 -1.95 5.20
C THR A 28 4.90 -1.30 3.95
N LEU A 29 6.02 -0.58 4.08
CA LEU A 29 6.74 -0.04 2.92
C LEU A 29 7.09 -1.10 1.86
N TYR A 30 7.23 -2.38 2.27
CA TYR A 30 7.43 -3.48 1.33
C TYR A 30 6.19 -3.74 0.48
N ASP A 31 4.98 -3.46 0.96
CA ASP A 31 3.76 -3.65 0.16
C ASP A 31 3.66 -2.59 -0.98
N ALA A 32 4.54 -1.58 -1.02
CA ALA A 32 4.57 -0.53 -2.03
C ALA A 32 5.10 -0.96 -3.41
N PHE A 33 5.61 -2.20 -3.57
CA PHE A 33 5.95 -2.74 -4.90
C PHE A 33 4.70 -3.06 -5.74
N PHE A 34 3.55 -3.22 -5.08
CA PHE A 34 2.39 -3.85 -5.71
C PHE A 34 1.77 -3.06 -6.88
N PRO A 35 1.80 -1.71 -6.92
CA PRO A 35 1.43 -0.97 -8.14
C PRO A 35 2.21 -1.41 -9.38
N ALA A 36 3.55 -1.63 -9.29
CA ALA A 36 4.32 -2.15 -10.42
C ALA A 36 3.78 -3.51 -10.91
N VAL A 37 3.50 -4.43 -9.98
CA VAL A 37 2.99 -5.76 -10.33
C VAL A 37 1.63 -5.67 -11.03
N LEU A 38 0.74 -4.79 -10.55
CA LEU A 38 -0.54 -4.53 -11.21
C LEU A 38 -0.34 -3.94 -12.62
N SER A 39 0.55 -2.95 -12.77
CA SER A 39 0.90 -2.33 -14.06
C SER A 39 1.40 -3.37 -15.08
N ILE A 40 2.41 -4.15 -14.70
CA ILE A 40 3.01 -5.21 -15.55
C ILE A 40 1.99 -6.30 -15.90
N SER A 41 1.05 -6.58 -15.00
CA SER A 41 -0.01 -7.58 -15.21
C SER A 41 -1.20 -7.06 -16.03
N GLY A 42 -1.19 -5.79 -16.44
CA GLY A 42 -2.23 -5.16 -17.27
C GLY A 42 -3.39 -4.53 -16.49
N TYR A 43 -3.34 -4.52 -15.15
CA TYR A 43 -4.33 -3.87 -14.28
C TYR A 43 -3.94 -2.41 -14.03
N VAL A 44 -3.83 -1.62 -15.10
CA VAL A 44 -3.22 -0.29 -15.08
C VAL A 44 -4.04 0.72 -14.28
N GLU A 45 -5.37 0.66 -14.33
CA GLU A 45 -6.22 1.59 -13.57
C GLU A 45 -6.13 1.31 -12.06
N GLU A 46 -6.16 0.03 -11.65
CA GLU A 46 -5.97 -0.36 -10.25
C GLU A 46 -4.56 -0.02 -9.75
N ALA A 47 -3.53 -0.21 -10.59
CA ALA A 47 -2.15 0.19 -10.29
C ALA A 47 -2.07 1.69 -10.00
N LYS A 48 -2.70 2.51 -10.83
CA LYS A 48 -2.75 3.97 -10.68
C LYS A 48 -3.49 4.39 -9.41
N GLU A 49 -4.63 3.79 -9.10
CA GLU A 49 -5.37 4.09 -7.86
C GLU A 49 -4.56 3.74 -6.60
N LEU A 50 -3.87 2.59 -6.63
CA LEU A 50 -3.00 2.19 -5.53
C LEU A 50 -1.77 3.11 -5.41
N GLN A 51 -1.13 3.47 -6.54
CA GLN A 51 -0.01 4.42 -6.56
C GLN A 51 -0.41 5.80 -6.03
N HIS A 52 -1.63 6.27 -6.36
CA HIS A 52 -2.16 7.51 -5.80
C HIS A 52 -2.34 7.43 -4.28
N THR A 53 -2.73 6.26 -3.76
CA THR A 53 -2.84 6.03 -2.33
C THR A 53 -1.47 6.09 -1.63
N TRP A 54 -0.44 5.47 -2.20
CA TRP A 54 0.93 5.56 -1.68
C TRP A 54 1.50 6.98 -1.77
N ASN A 55 1.30 7.68 -2.89
CA ASN A 55 1.70 9.08 -3.02
C ASN A 55 1.00 9.97 -1.99
N TRP A 56 -0.28 9.73 -1.68
CA TRP A 56 -0.96 10.44 -0.60
C TRP A 56 -0.29 10.16 0.76
N LEU A 57 0.07 8.92 1.04
CA LEU A 57 0.72 8.54 2.30
C LEU A 57 2.10 9.20 2.43
N TRP A 58 2.88 9.19 1.35
CA TRP A 58 4.16 9.90 1.25
C TRP A 58 3.98 11.38 1.56
N ASN A 59 3.06 12.07 0.88
CA ASN A 59 2.83 13.51 1.09
C ASN A 59 2.28 13.83 2.50
N LYS A 60 1.66 12.87 3.19
CA LYS A 60 1.16 13.06 4.57
C LYS A 60 2.29 13.06 5.60
N TYR A 61 3.36 12.30 5.36
CA TYR A 61 4.44 12.08 6.34
C TYR A 61 5.83 12.50 5.83
N ASP A 62 5.89 13.15 4.66
CA ASP A 62 7.11 13.47 3.90
C ASP A 62 7.99 12.27 3.52
N LEU A 63 7.51 11.05 3.83
CA LEU A 63 8.14 9.76 3.59
C LEU A 63 7.10 8.65 3.85
N GLU A 64 7.28 7.47 3.26
CA GLU A 64 6.46 6.32 3.65
C GLU A 64 6.83 5.84 5.06
N PRO A 65 5.85 5.64 5.97
CA PRO A 65 6.11 4.96 7.23
C PRO A 65 6.44 3.48 6.98
N THR A 66 7.24 2.86 7.85
CA THR A 66 7.57 1.43 7.74
C THR A 66 6.36 0.54 7.76
N ALA A 67 5.39 0.93 8.59
CA ALA A 67 4.12 0.26 8.76
C ALA A 67 3.04 1.30 9.06
N TYR A 68 1.90 1.17 8.41
CA TYR A 68 0.75 2.07 8.51
C TYR A 68 -0.54 1.27 8.64
N ASP A 69 -1.31 1.53 9.69
CA ASP A 69 -2.66 0.99 9.85
C ASP A 69 -3.66 1.93 9.16
N TYR A 70 -4.13 1.56 7.96
CA TYR A 70 -4.99 2.44 7.17
C TYR A 70 -6.39 2.62 7.78
N LYS A 71 -6.86 1.72 8.66
CA LYS A 71 -8.13 1.88 9.36
C LYS A 71 -8.03 2.84 10.55
N LYS A 72 -6.87 2.85 11.22
CA LYS A 72 -6.62 3.75 12.35
C LYS A 72 -5.93 5.05 11.93
N GLU A 73 -5.56 5.15 10.66
CA GLU A 73 -4.83 6.26 10.05
C GLU A 73 -3.51 6.64 10.76
N THR A 74 -2.82 5.66 11.34
CA THR A 74 -1.64 5.89 12.20
C THR A 74 -0.44 5.05 11.76
N PRO A 75 0.78 5.61 11.78
CA PRO A 75 2.00 4.83 11.67
C PRO A 75 2.15 3.93 12.90
N THR A 76 2.56 2.68 12.69
CA THR A 76 2.75 1.71 13.77
C THR A 76 4.23 1.41 14.04
N TYR A 77 5.13 1.84 13.15
CA TYR A 77 6.57 1.74 13.28
C TYR A 77 7.27 2.85 12.48
N ALA A 78 8.25 3.52 13.07
CA ALA A 78 8.81 4.78 12.57
C ALA A 78 10.25 4.68 12.01
N VAL A 79 10.77 3.46 11.79
CA VAL A 79 12.15 3.27 11.29
C VAL A 79 12.13 3.13 9.77
N TYR A 80 12.81 4.02 9.04
CA TYR A 80 12.85 3.93 7.59
C TYR A 80 14.21 3.44 7.08
N ASP A 81 14.21 2.33 6.33
CA ASP A 81 15.43 1.64 5.88
C ASP A 81 15.79 1.98 4.41
N LEU A 82 15.36 3.14 3.89
CA LEU A 82 15.61 3.59 2.51
C LEU A 82 15.11 2.61 1.44
N ASN A 83 13.91 2.09 1.68
CA ASN A 83 13.21 1.12 0.86
C ASN A 83 12.88 1.65 -0.56
N PRO A 84 13.23 0.90 -1.62
CA PRO A 84 13.05 1.35 -2.99
C PRO A 84 11.65 1.14 -3.57
N GLU A 85 10.79 0.36 -2.90
CA GLU A 85 9.59 -0.25 -3.48
C GLU A 85 8.62 0.76 -4.13
N ILE A 86 8.41 1.93 -3.51
CA ILE A 86 7.55 2.96 -4.10
C ILE A 86 8.16 3.64 -5.32
N MET A 87 9.48 3.83 -5.32
CA MET A 87 10.20 4.42 -6.46
C MET A 87 10.27 3.42 -7.62
N GLU A 88 10.42 2.13 -7.31
CA GLU A 88 10.28 1.04 -8.29
C GLU A 88 8.87 1.06 -8.91
N SER A 89 7.82 1.17 -8.09
CA SER A 89 6.44 1.29 -8.58
C SER A 89 6.19 2.52 -9.43
N ALA A 90 6.82 3.66 -9.11
CA ALA A 90 6.68 4.88 -9.92
C ALA A 90 7.39 4.80 -11.28
N TYR A 91 8.32 3.87 -11.47
CA TYR A 91 9.02 3.67 -12.74
C TYR A 91 8.20 2.86 -13.76
N TYR A 92 7.36 1.92 -13.28
CA TYR A 92 6.49 1.07 -14.11
C TYR A 92 5.11 1.68 -14.37
#